data_AF-A0A495YDB5-F1
#
_entry.id   AF-A0A495YDB5-F1
#
_cell.length_a   1.000
_cell.length_b   1.000
_cell.length_c   1.000
_cell.angle_alpha   90.00
_cell.angle_beta   90.00
_cell.angle_gamma   90.00
#
_symmetry.space_group_name_H-M   'P 1'
#
loop_
_entity.id
_entity.type
_entity.pdbx_description
1 polymer ?
#
loop_
_entity_poly.entity_id
_entity_poly.type
_entity_poly.pdbx_seq_one_letter_code
_entity_poly.pdbx_strand_id
1 'polypeptide(L)' 'MTTPSERTAAVLRARAFLVELSRSPADTIPRDVASVAQRVLRHYPSLADIELTCAMYPECWEMPASRRKPDR' A
#
# COMPACT_ATOMS: atom_id res chain seq x y z
N MET A 1 9.49 -14.27 9.95
CA MET A 1 8.10 -13.86 9.68
C MET A 1 8.02 -12.35 9.87
N THR A 2 7.29 -11.61 9.02
CA THR A 2 7.13 -10.16 9.19
C THR A 2 6.08 -9.85 10.26
N THR A 3 6.29 -8.82 11.06
CA THR A 3 5.30 -8.30 12.01
C THR A 3 4.11 -7.64 11.26
N PRO A 4 2.95 -7.47 11.92
CA PRO A 4 1.82 -6.74 11.32
C PRO A 4 2.20 -5.32 10.88
N SER A 5 2.98 -4.60 11.70
CA SER A 5 3.54 -3.29 11.37
C SER A 5 4.42 -3.31 10.12
N GLU A 6 5.35 -4.27 10.03
CA GLU A 6 6.23 -4.43 8.86
C GLU A 6 5.42 -4.75 7.59
N ARG A 7 4.38 -5.58 7.72
CA ARG A 7 3.48 -5.95 6.62
C ARG A 7 2.71 -4.74 6.11
N THR A 8 2.10 -3.96 7.01
CA THR A 8 1.42 -2.70 6.65
C THR A 8 2.37 -1.75 5.91
N ALA A 9 3.57 -1.53 6.46
CA ALA A 9 4.56 -0.64 5.84
C ALA A 9 5.02 -1.14 4.46
N ALA A 10 5.23 -2.45 4.30
CA ALA A 10 5.62 -3.04 3.02
C ALA A 10 4.52 -2.88 1.96
N VAL A 11 3.26 -3.15 2.32
CA VAL A 11 2.12 -3.05 1.40
C VAL A 11 1.87 -1.61 0.97
N LEU A 12 1.91 -0.66 1.90
CA LEU A 12 1.74 0.75 1.58
C LEU A 12 2.86 1.30 0.70
N ARG A 13 4.12 0.94 0.96
CA ARG A 13 5.27 1.33 0.11
C ARG A 13 5.17 0.73 -1.28
N ALA A 14 4.84 -0.56 -1.39
CA ALA A 14 4.65 -1.22 -2.68
C ALA A 14 3.52 -0.54 -3.47
N ARG A 15 2.40 -0.21 -2.82
CA ARG A 15 1.31 0.55 -3.46
C ARG A 15 1.78 1.92 -3.96
N ALA A 16 2.52 2.68 -3.14
CA ALA A 16 3.04 3.98 -3.53
C ALA A 16 3.95 3.89 -4.77
N PHE A 17 4.85 2.91 -4.78
CA PHE A 17 5.71 2.62 -5.93
C PHE A 17 4.91 2.25 -7.19
N LEU A 18 3.89 1.40 -7.06
CA LEU A 18 3.01 1.05 -8.19
C LEU A 18 2.23 2.25 -8.74
N VAL A 19 1.82 3.18 -7.86
CA VAL A 19 1.21 4.45 -8.29
C VAL A 19 2.19 5.28 -9.11
N GLU A 20 3.43 5.42 -8.63
CA GLU A 20 4.50 6.14 -9.33
C GLU A 20 4.79 5.54 -10.71
N LEU A 21 4.97 4.22 -10.79
CA LEU A 21 5.16 3.51 -12.05
C LEU A 21 3.97 3.70 -13.01
N SER A 22 2.74 3.56 -12.50
CA SER A 22 1.53 3.69 -13.34
C SER A 22 1.31 5.09 -13.92
N ARG A 23 1.94 6.11 -13.32
CA ARG A 23 1.85 7.52 -13.72
C ARG A 23 3.12 8.04 -14.38
N SER A 24 4.12 7.19 -14.55
CA SER A 24 5.40 7.59 -15.14
C SER A 24 5.21 8.04 -16.59
N PRO A 25 5.92 9.09 -17.04
CA PRO A 25 5.91 9.52 -18.43
C PRO A 25 6.30 8.38 -19.38
N ALA A 26 5.78 8.42 -20.61
CA ALA A 26 6.01 7.38 -21.62
C ALA A 26 7.49 7.18 -21.99
N ASP A 27 8.34 8.17 -21.70
CA ASP A 27 9.78 8.13 -22.00
C ASP A 27 10.62 7.65 -20.81
N THR A 28 10.02 7.48 -19.62
CA THR A 28 10.74 7.06 -18.40
C THR A 28 10.80 5.54 -18.27
N ILE A 29 9.69 4.86 -18.60
CA ILE A 29 9.59 3.39 -18.57
C ILE A 29 8.80 2.88 -19.77
N PRO A 30 9.03 1.62 -20.20
CA PRO A 30 8.20 0.98 -21.20
C PRO A 30 6.70 1.00 -20.85
N ARG A 31 5.84 1.23 -21.86
CA ARG A 31 4.38 1.37 -21.66
C ARG A 31 3.72 0.11 -21.08
N ASP A 32 4.24 -1.05 -21.41
CA ASP A 32 3.81 -2.33 -20.88
C ASP A 32 4.09 -2.44 -19.37
N VAL A 33 5.22 -1.93 -18.89
CA VAL A 33 5.55 -1.86 -17.45
C VAL A 33 4.55 -0.97 -16.72
N ALA A 34 4.25 0.22 -17.24
CA ALA A 34 3.24 1.11 -16.66
C ALA A 34 1.84 0.45 -16.61
N SER A 35 1.48 -0.28 -17.67
CA SER A 35 0.22 -1.02 -17.76
C SER A 35 0.17 -2.19 -16.76
N VAL A 36 1.26 -2.94 -16.59
CA VAL A 36 1.38 -3.98 -15.56
C VAL A 36 1.23 -3.36 -14.17
N ALA A 37 1.93 -2.28 -13.88
CA ALA A 37 1.84 -1.60 -12.59
C ALA A 37 0.40 -1.18 -12.27
N GLN A 38 -0.32 -0.62 -13.24
CA GLN A 38 -1.72 -0.24 -13.08
C GLN A 38 -2.65 -1.44 -12.84
N ARG A 39 -2.37 -2.61 -13.43
CA ARG A 39 -3.13 -3.85 -13.17
C ARG A 39 -2.86 -4.38 -11.76
N VAL A 40 -1.59 -4.49 -11.37
CA VAL A 40 -1.18 -4.96 -10.03
C VAL A 40 -1.72 -4.03 -8.94
N LEU A 41 -1.70 -2.71 -9.16
CA LEU A 41 -2.19 -1.71 -8.21
C LEU A 41 -3.64 -1.96 -7.76
N ARG A 42 -4.49 -2.55 -8.62
CA ARG A 42 -5.90 -2.87 -8.29
C ARG A 42 -6.03 -3.92 -7.18
N HIS A 43 -4.96 -4.66 -6.91
CA HIS A 43 -4.91 -5.70 -5.88
C HIS A 43 -4.18 -5.26 -4.61
N TYR A 44 -3.66 -4.02 -4.59
CA TYR A 44 -2.99 -3.48 -3.42
C TYR A 44 -3.94 -2.60 -2.61
N PRO A 45 -4.22 -2.96 -1.34
CA PRO A 45 -5.15 -2.20 -0.51
C PRO A 45 -4.62 -0.79 -0.29
N SER A 46 -5.51 0.19 -0.38
CA SER A 46 -5.22 1.57 0.02
C SER A 46 -5.02 1.67 1.53
N LEU A 47 -4.56 2.83 1.99
CA LEU A 47 -4.48 3.09 3.42
C LEU A 47 -5.84 2.89 4.09
N ALA A 48 -6.91 3.46 3.52
CA ALA A 48 -8.28 3.34 4.04
C ALA A 48 -8.74 1.88 4.19
N ASP A 49 -8.40 1.02 3.21
CA ASP A 49 -8.71 -0.41 3.26
C ASP A 49 -7.98 -1.10 4.42
N ILE A 50 -6.72 -0.72 4.67
CA ILE A 50 -5.95 -1.22 5.82
C ILE A 50 -6.53 -0.68 7.13
N GLU A 51 -6.91 0.59 7.23
CA GLU A 51 -7.50 1.14 8.47
C GLU A 51 -8.79 0.39 8.83
N LEU A 52 -9.65 0.11 7.84
CA LEU A 52 -10.89 -0.63 8.01
C LEU A 52 -10.65 -2.08 8.45
N THR A 53 -9.67 -2.76 7.84
CA THR A 53 -9.40 -4.18 8.10
C THR A 53 -8.54 -4.42 9.34
N CYS A 54 -7.75 -3.44 9.79
CA CYS A 54 -6.92 -3.53 10.99
C CYS A 54 -7.75 -3.79 12.26
N ALA A 55 -8.94 -3.18 12.37
CA ALA A 55 -9.85 -3.42 13.48
C ALA A 55 -10.35 -4.86 13.55
N MET A 56 -10.48 -5.54 12.40
CA MET A 56 -11.00 -6.90 12.30
C MET A 56 -9.88 -7.96 12.34
N TYR A 57 -8.68 -7.62 11.87
CA TYR A 57 -7.55 -8.53 11.72
C TYR A 57 -6.23 -7.92 12.25
N PRO A 58 -6.11 -7.72 13.58
CA PRO A 58 -4.93 -7.09 14.19
C PRO A 58 -3.65 -7.92 14.03
N GLU A 59 -3.77 -9.25 13.91
CA GLU A 59 -2.64 -10.15 13.61
C GLU A 59 -2.13 -9.99 12.15
N CYS A 60 -2.97 -9.43 11.27
CA CYS A 60 -2.64 -9.17 9.88
C CYS A 60 -2.12 -7.75 9.66
N TRP A 61 -2.70 -6.76 10.33
CA TRP A 61 -2.40 -5.36 10.07
C TRP A 61 -2.27 -4.58 11.35
N GLU A 62 -1.24 -3.74 11.41
CA GLU A 62 -1.10 -2.73 12.44
C GLU A 62 -0.91 -1.36 11.78
N MET A 63 -1.62 -0.36 12.28
CA MET A 63 -1.55 1.00 11.77
C MET A 63 -0.24 1.69 12.18
N PRO A 64 0.40 2.47 11.29
CA PRO A 64 1.61 3.21 11.64
C PRO A 64 1.37 4.13 12.84
N ALA A 65 2.29 4.11 13.81
CA ALA A 65 2.16 4.86 15.06
C ALA A 65 1.90 6.37 14.85
N SER A 66 2.38 6.96 13.75
CA SER A 66 2.15 8.39 13.43
C SER A 66 0.68 8.73 13.12
N ARG A 67 -0.21 7.74 13.01
CA ARG A 67 -1.64 7.93 12.70
C ARG A 67 -2.60 7.35 13.74
N ARG A 68 -2.11 6.77 14.85
CA ARG A 68 -3.00 6.51 15.98
C ARG A 68 -3.61 7.86 16.39
N LYS A 69 -4.93 8.01 16.21
CA LYS A 69 -5.64 9.17 16.78
C LYS A 69 -5.28 9.22 18.26
N PRO A 70 -4.96 10.41 18.81
CA PRO A 70 -4.79 10.50 20.25
C PRO A 70 -6.10 10.01 20.89
N ASP A 71 -5.97 9.06 21.83
CA ASP A 71 -7.09 8.60 22.63
C ASP A 71 -7.78 9.82 23.21
N ARG A 72 -9.08 9.96 22.91
CA ARG A 72 -9.90 11.09 23.31
C ARG A 72 -10.83 10.67 24.44
#